data_AF-A0A929WDM7-F1
#
_entry.id   AF-A0A929WDM7-F1
#
_cell.length_a   1.000
_cell.length_b   1.000
_cell.length_c   1.000
_cell.angle_alpha   90.00
_cell.angle_beta   90.00
_cell.angle_gamma   90.00
#
_symmetry.space_group_name_H-M   'P 1'
#
loop_
_entity.id
_entity.type
_entity.pdbx_description
1 polymer ?
#
loop_
_entity_poly.entity_id
_entity_poly.type
_entity_poly.pdbx_seq_one_letter_code
_entity_poly.pdbx_strand_id
1 'polypeptide(L)'
;MDFAVDTVPIELKKSQLELRNYQLTTADKVPLTLRGKVDLSHPASPYVYVDVIGRQFPLVNTKRKNESLLYGRLLTDILANVHGTLDKLVVAGRLTVLERTDITYVMTNTPLTAGSDLSDLVTFTDFADTVAVVAPTEEAKKSNMDVWMEIIVKKGARFRCYLTPNGDSYVDASGNGNLTFRMPPQGDMRMTGRLTIDEGKMNYELPVIPLRTFNFESGSSIDFTGNVMNPTLNITATERVKTIVTENERQRAVTFDAGVKISRTVEDMGLEFIIDAPEDLTIKNQLTAMSKEERGKAAVALLATGMYITDDNLATGGLKASNALNAFLQSEIQNIAGKAL
;
A
#
# COMPACT_ATOMS: atom_id res chain seq x y z
N MET A 1 -10.40 -19.63 -2.73
CA MET A 1 -11.64 -19.26 -3.44
C MET A 1 -12.28 -20.55 -3.88
N ASP A 2 -13.54 -20.77 -3.55
CA ASP A 2 -14.27 -21.96 -4.01
C ASP A 2 -14.95 -21.61 -5.34
N PHE A 3 -14.61 -22.37 -6.39
CA PHE A 3 -15.18 -22.21 -7.72
C PHE A 3 -16.17 -23.33 -7.99
N ALA A 4 -17.37 -22.98 -8.42
CA ALA A 4 -18.27 -23.90 -9.09
C ALA A 4 -17.84 -23.98 -10.56
N VAL A 5 -17.63 -25.20 -11.02
CA VAL A 5 -17.20 -25.50 -12.38
C VAL A 5 -18.43 -25.62 -13.29
N ASP A 6 -18.31 -25.19 -14.55
CA ASP A 6 -19.40 -25.30 -15.54
C ASP A 6 -19.89 -26.75 -15.69
N THR A 7 -21.16 -26.89 -16.06
CA THR A 7 -21.78 -28.17 -16.42
C THR A 7 -21.64 -28.52 -17.89
N VAL A 8 -21.15 -27.58 -18.71
CA VAL A 8 -20.89 -27.81 -20.14
C VAL A 8 -19.77 -28.86 -20.30
N PRO A 9 -20.02 -29.97 -21.02
CA PRO A 9 -19.01 -30.99 -21.26
C PRO A 9 -17.81 -30.39 -21.99
N ILE A 10 -16.61 -30.63 -21.46
CA ILE A 10 -15.37 -30.31 -22.15
C ILE A 10 -15.13 -31.37 -23.23
N GLU A 11 -15.08 -30.96 -24.49
CA GLU A 11 -14.79 -31.86 -25.60
C GLU A 11 -13.28 -32.10 -25.73
N LEU A 12 -12.87 -33.37 -25.65
CA LEU A 12 -11.54 -33.81 -26.03
C LEU A 12 -11.59 -34.41 -27.43
N LYS A 13 -10.99 -33.73 -28.41
CA LYS A 13 -10.90 -34.20 -29.80
C LYS A 13 -9.44 -34.18 -30.24
N LYS A 14 -8.91 -35.33 -30.68
CA LYS A 14 -7.53 -35.46 -31.20
C LYS A 14 -6.47 -34.90 -30.25
N SER A 15 -6.56 -35.26 -28.97
CA SER A 15 -5.67 -34.74 -27.91
C SER A 15 -5.73 -33.22 -27.70
N GLN A 16 -6.76 -32.54 -28.21
CA GLN A 16 -7.01 -31.14 -27.94
C GLN A 16 -8.29 -30.99 -27.12
N LEU A 17 -8.17 -30.29 -26.01
CA LEU A 17 -9.26 -29.91 -25.14
C LEU A 17 -9.74 -28.53 -25.58
N GLU A 18 -10.99 -28.41 -26.00
CA GLU A 18 -11.54 -27.14 -26.48
C GLU A 18 -12.44 -26.49 -25.41
N LEU A 19 -12.11 -25.26 -25.00
CA LEU A 19 -12.88 -24.46 -24.07
C LEU A 19 -13.76 -23.48 -24.86
N ARG A 20 -15.03 -23.85 -25.07
CA ARG A 20 -16.03 -23.01 -25.77
C ARG A 20 -16.83 -22.16 -24.79
N ASN A 21 -16.20 -21.08 -24.30
CA ASN A 21 -16.77 -20.20 -23.27
C ASN A 21 -17.05 -20.94 -21.95
N TYR A 22 -16.10 -21.76 -21.52
CA TYR A 22 -16.22 -22.52 -20.28
C TYR A 22 -16.22 -21.59 -19.08
N GLN A 23 -17.17 -21.74 -18.16
CA GLN A 23 -17.34 -20.80 -17.05
C GLN A 23 -16.82 -21.35 -15.72
N LEU A 24 -15.88 -20.63 -15.09
CA LEU A 24 -15.58 -20.82 -13.68
C LEU A 24 -16.39 -19.80 -12.87
N THR A 25 -17.32 -20.29 -12.06
CA THR A 25 -18.31 -19.45 -11.39
C THR A 25 -17.95 -19.31 -9.91
N THR A 26 -17.90 -18.08 -9.40
CA THR A 26 -17.70 -17.84 -7.96
C THR A 26 -18.96 -18.16 -7.16
N ALA A 27 -18.85 -18.21 -5.82
CA ALA A 27 -20.01 -18.36 -4.93
C ALA A 27 -21.12 -17.31 -5.19
N ASP A 28 -20.74 -16.12 -5.67
CA ASP A 28 -21.68 -15.04 -6.04
C ASP A 28 -22.34 -15.22 -7.40
N LYS A 29 -22.10 -16.37 -8.07
CA LYS A 29 -22.61 -16.70 -9.40
C LYS A 29 -22.11 -15.78 -10.52
N VAL A 30 -20.95 -15.16 -10.34
CA VAL A 30 -20.31 -14.34 -11.39
C VAL A 30 -19.34 -15.23 -12.18
N PRO A 31 -19.52 -15.36 -13.52
CA PRO A 31 -18.69 -16.25 -14.31
C PRO A 31 -17.37 -15.60 -14.74
N LEU A 32 -16.28 -16.36 -14.63
CA LEU A 32 -15.04 -16.15 -15.38
C LEU A 32 -15.08 -17.04 -16.61
N THR A 33 -15.12 -16.43 -17.78
CA THR A 33 -15.22 -17.16 -19.06
C THR A 33 -13.82 -17.50 -19.57
N LEU A 34 -13.59 -18.77 -19.85
CA LEU A 34 -12.39 -19.28 -20.49
C LEU A 34 -12.71 -19.67 -21.94
N ARG A 35 -11.93 -19.15 -22.88
CA ARG A 35 -12.08 -19.48 -24.31
C ARG A 35 -10.74 -19.86 -24.89
N GLY A 36 -10.65 -21.02 -25.52
CA GLY A 36 -9.41 -21.42 -26.18
C GLY A 36 -9.22 -22.92 -26.20
N LYS A 37 -7.97 -23.35 -26.15
CA LYS A 37 -7.61 -24.77 -26.27
C LYS A 37 -6.44 -25.13 -25.37
N VAL A 38 -6.41 -26.40 -24.97
CA VAL A 38 -5.25 -27.04 -24.34
C VAL A 38 -4.85 -28.21 -25.22
N ASP A 39 -3.63 -28.17 -25.74
CA ASP A 39 -3.04 -29.24 -26.53
C ASP A 39 -2.35 -30.25 -25.60
N LEU A 40 -2.89 -31.46 -25.57
CA LEU A 40 -2.44 -32.60 -24.77
C LEU A 40 -1.71 -33.64 -25.65
N SER A 41 -1.26 -33.30 -26.86
CA SER A 41 -0.47 -34.19 -27.71
C SER A 41 0.83 -34.63 -27.03
N HIS A 42 1.36 -33.79 -26.14
CA HIS A 42 2.45 -34.13 -25.22
C HIS A 42 1.96 -33.94 -23.77
N PRO A 43 1.34 -34.95 -23.14
CA PRO A 43 0.74 -34.80 -21.81
C PRO A 43 1.73 -34.38 -20.71
N ALA A 44 3.02 -34.67 -20.89
CA ALA A 44 4.09 -34.24 -20.00
C ALA A 44 4.44 -32.74 -20.13
N SER A 45 4.04 -32.08 -21.22
CA SER A 45 4.19 -30.63 -21.41
C SER A 45 3.01 -30.09 -22.22
N PRO A 46 1.81 -30.01 -21.60
CA PRO A 46 0.61 -29.48 -22.27
C PRO A 46 0.85 -28.04 -22.74
N TYR A 47 0.37 -27.71 -23.93
CA TYR A 47 0.38 -26.33 -24.42
C TYR A 47 -0.99 -25.70 -24.20
N VAL A 48 -1.03 -24.63 -23.43
CA VAL A 48 -2.24 -23.86 -23.14
C VAL A 48 -2.32 -22.67 -24.10
N TYR A 49 -3.51 -22.34 -24.59
CA TYR A 49 -3.82 -21.07 -25.24
C TYR A 49 -5.26 -20.71 -24.90
N VAL A 50 -5.45 -19.87 -23.88
CA VAL A 50 -6.76 -19.58 -23.28
C VAL A 50 -6.90 -18.09 -23.02
N ASP A 51 -7.94 -17.50 -23.60
CA ASP A 51 -8.45 -16.19 -23.21
C ASP A 51 -9.26 -16.31 -21.92
N VAL A 52 -8.97 -15.43 -20.99
CA VAL A 52 -9.63 -15.28 -19.70
C VAL A 52 -10.40 -13.97 -19.71
N ILE A 53 -11.72 -14.06 -19.63
CA ILE A 53 -12.63 -12.93 -19.74
C ILE A 53 -13.50 -12.88 -18.48
N GLY A 54 -13.36 -11.82 -17.70
CA GLY A 54 -14.18 -11.53 -16.53
C GLY A 54 -14.86 -10.18 -16.68
N ARG A 55 -16.15 -10.08 -16.34
CA ARG A 55 -16.87 -8.81 -16.27
C ARG A 55 -17.46 -8.66 -14.88
N GLN A 56 -17.11 -7.59 -14.19
CA GLN A 56 -17.45 -7.38 -12.78
C GLN A 56 -17.10 -8.61 -11.92
N PHE A 57 -15.99 -9.27 -12.25
CA PHE A 57 -15.55 -10.49 -11.62
C PHE A 57 -14.92 -10.16 -10.25
N PRO A 58 -15.39 -10.77 -9.15
CA PRO A 58 -14.81 -10.52 -7.84
C PRO A 58 -13.53 -11.35 -7.67
N LEU A 59 -12.38 -10.82 -8.10
CA LEU A 59 -11.07 -11.48 -7.98
C LEU A 59 -10.63 -11.71 -6.53
N VAL A 60 -11.14 -10.90 -5.60
CA VAL A 60 -11.13 -11.19 -4.16
C VAL A 60 -12.54 -10.94 -3.65
N ASN A 61 -13.09 -11.88 -2.87
CA ASN A 61 -14.31 -11.68 -2.10
C ASN A 61 -14.23 -12.55 -0.85
N THR A 62 -13.52 -12.06 0.15
CA THR A 62 -13.26 -12.79 1.39
C THR A 62 -13.53 -11.90 2.60
N LYS A 63 -14.19 -12.45 3.61
CA LYS A 63 -14.30 -11.80 4.92
C LYS A 63 -12.98 -11.97 5.68
N ARG A 64 -12.65 -11.03 6.57
CA ARG A 64 -11.47 -11.13 7.45
C ARG A 64 -11.55 -12.42 8.28
N LYS A 65 -10.47 -13.21 8.25
CA LYS A 65 -10.17 -14.28 9.21
C LYS A 65 -8.87 -13.93 9.95
N ASN A 66 -8.59 -14.59 11.06
CA ASN A 66 -7.44 -14.26 11.92
C ASN A 66 -6.08 -14.23 11.18
N GLU A 67 -5.92 -15.06 10.15
CA GLU A 67 -4.68 -15.18 9.35
C GLU A 67 -4.80 -14.54 7.96
N SER A 68 -5.86 -13.78 7.69
CA SER A 68 -6.06 -13.16 6.38
C SER A 68 -5.15 -11.95 6.17
N LEU A 69 -4.12 -12.12 5.33
CA LEU A 69 -3.28 -11.02 4.85
C LEU A 69 -4.01 -10.10 3.87
N LEU A 70 -4.94 -10.64 3.09
CA LEU A 70 -5.73 -9.89 2.11
C LEU A 70 -7.20 -10.31 2.24
N TYR A 71 -8.07 -9.32 2.43
CA TYR A 71 -9.52 -9.55 2.52
C TYR A 71 -10.30 -8.33 2.03
N GLY A 72 -11.60 -8.52 1.88
CA GLY A 72 -12.51 -7.53 1.29
C GLY A 72 -12.95 -7.97 -0.10
N ARG A 73 -13.31 -7.00 -0.93
CA ARG A 73 -13.87 -7.19 -2.27
C ARG A 73 -13.05 -6.44 -3.31
N LEU A 74 -12.34 -7.18 -4.16
CA LEU A 74 -11.67 -6.68 -5.36
C LEU A 74 -12.51 -7.01 -6.58
N LEU A 75 -13.17 -6.01 -7.15
CA LEU A 75 -14.07 -6.18 -8.29
C LEU A 75 -13.37 -5.74 -9.57
N THR A 76 -13.31 -6.62 -10.59
CA THR A 76 -12.50 -6.37 -11.78
C THR A 76 -13.17 -6.73 -13.09
N ASP A 77 -12.80 -6.02 -14.16
CA ASP A 77 -12.93 -6.53 -15.52
C ASP A 77 -11.57 -7.12 -15.95
N ILE A 78 -11.60 -8.32 -16.51
CA ILE A 78 -10.42 -9.07 -16.91
C ILE A 78 -10.51 -9.35 -18.41
N LEU A 79 -9.46 -9.01 -19.13
CA LEU A 79 -9.24 -9.44 -20.50
C LEU A 79 -7.78 -9.85 -20.63
N ALA A 80 -7.49 -11.14 -20.50
CA ALA A 80 -6.14 -11.66 -20.57
C ALA A 80 -6.07 -12.88 -21.48
N ASN A 81 -4.90 -13.13 -22.05
CA ASN A 81 -4.56 -14.35 -22.75
C ASN A 81 -3.44 -15.04 -21.96
N VAL A 82 -3.63 -16.34 -21.71
CA VAL A 82 -2.67 -17.22 -21.07
C VAL A 82 -2.25 -18.25 -22.11
N HIS A 83 -0.97 -18.30 -22.43
CA HIS A 83 -0.46 -19.27 -23.40
C HIS A 83 0.94 -19.79 -23.08
N GLY A 84 1.29 -20.96 -23.62
CA GLY A 84 2.58 -21.60 -23.39
C GLY A 84 2.45 -22.94 -22.69
N THR A 85 3.58 -23.53 -22.32
CA THR A 85 3.62 -24.75 -21.51
C THR A 85 3.58 -24.40 -20.04
N LEU A 86 3.26 -25.36 -19.16
CA LEU A 86 3.20 -25.13 -17.71
C LEU A 86 4.54 -24.62 -17.11
N ASP A 87 5.67 -24.91 -17.77
CA ASP A 87 7.00 -24.44 -17.37
C ASP A 87 7.35 -23.03 -17.89
N LYS A 88 6.59 -22.54 -18.88
CA LYS A 88 6.80 -21.26 -19.58
C LYS A 88 5.47 -20.65 -19.98
N LEU A 89 4.68 -20.26 -18.99
CA LEU A 89 3.39 -19.62 -19.20
C LEU A 89 3.58 -18.13 -19.44
N VAL A 90 3.02 -17.61 -20.52
CA VAL A 90 2.92 -16.19 -20.79
C VAL A 90 1.51 -15.75 -20.42
N VAL A 91 1.40 -14.69 -19.63
CA VAL A 91 0.14 -14.06 -19.25
C VAL A 91 0.18 -12.62 -19.73
N ALA A 92 -0.63 -12.27 -20.71
CA ALA A 92 -0.69 -10.93 -21.25
C ALA A 92 -2.13 -10.40 -21.24
N GLY A 93 -2.35 -9.17 -20.78
CA GLY A 93 -3.72 -8.65 -20.76
C GLY A 93 -3.93 -7.33 -20.04
N ARG A 94 -5.20 -7.07 -19.77
CA ARG A 94 -5.70 -5.92 -19.02
C ARG A 94 -6.53 -6.37 -17.83
N LEU A 95 -6.25 -5.76 -16.69
CA LEU A 95 -7.02 -5.87 -15.46
C LEU A 95 -7.57 -4.48 -15.11
N THR A 96 -8.88 -4.30 -15.12
CA THR A 96 -9.50 -3.04 -14.68
C THR A 96 -10.09 -3.24 -13.28
N VAL A 97 -9.60 -2.52 -12.29
CA VAL A 97 -10.16 -2.46 -10.94
C VAL A 97 -11.30 -1.46 -10.91
N LEU A 98 -12.49 -1.91 -10.50
CA LEU A 98 -13.73 -1.13 -10.55
C LEU A 98 -13.97 -0.34 -9.26
N GLU A 99 -14.86 0.66 -9.35
CA GLU A 99 -15.10 1.69 -8.32
C GLU A 99 -15.69 1.13 -7.01
N ARG A 100 -16.30 -0.06 -7.04
CA ARG A 100 -16.87 -0.73 -5.86
C ARG A 100 -15.88 -1.66 -5.16
N THR A 101 -14.59 -1.52 -5.47
CA THR A 101 -13.52 -2.23 -4.79
C THR A 101 -13.29 -1.64 -3.40
N ASP A 102 -13.25 -2.51 -2.40
CA ASP A 102 -12.87 -2.20 -1.03
C ASP A 102 -12.04 -3.38 -0.52
N ILE A 103 -10.72 -3.24 -0.61
CA ILE A 103 -9.76 -4.29 -0.28
C ILE A 103 -8.87 -3.83 0.87
N THR A 104 -8.62 -4.74 1.80
CA THR A 104 -7.72 -4.52 2.93
C THR A 104 -6.58 -5.52 2.89
N TYR A 105 -5.37 -4.99 2.93
CA TYR A 105 -4.14 -5.73 3.18
C TYR A 105 -3.70 -5.53 4.64
N VAL A 106 -3.19 -6.58 5.26
CA VAL A 106 -2.57 -6.55 6.59
C VAL A 106 -1.10 -6.87 6.40
N MET A 107 -0.25 -5.89 6.67
CA MET A 107 1.19 -6.10 6.70
C MET A 107 1.52 -6.91 7.95
N THR A 108 1.78 -8.19 7.76
CA THR A 108 2.42 -9.03 8.78
C THR A 108 3.90 -8.85 8.62
N ASN A 109 4.52 -8.01 9.47
CA ASN A 109 5.97 -7.83 9.61
C ASN A 109 6.82 -8.64 8.62
N THR A 110 7.04 -8.12 7.42
CA THR A 110 8.42 -8.16 6.92
C THR A 110 9.05 -6.93 7.55
N PRO A 111 10.08 -7.09 8.40
CA PRO A 111 10.96 -5.97 8.65
C PRO A 111 11.33 -5.40 7.27
N LEU A 112 11.48 -4.09 7.18
CA LEU A 112 12.59 -3.61 6.37
C LEU A 112 13.81 -4.32 6.96
N THR A 113 14.19 -5.46 6.40
CA THR A 113 15.40 -6.17 6.77
C THR A 113 16.55 -5.32 6.27
N ALA A 114 16.90 -4.32 7.06
CA ALA A 114 18.29 -4.19 7.44
C ALA A 114 18.68 -5.50 8.14
N GLY A 115 19.14 -6.47 7.35
CA GLY A 115 19.82 -7.68 7.83
C GLY A 115 18.93 -8.78 8.40
N SER A 116 19.10 -9.97 7.80
CA SER A 116 19.06 -11.31 8.41
C SER A 116 17.86 -11.77 9.26
N ASP A 117 17.42 -12.97 8.88
CA ASP A 117 16.68 -13.97 9.66
C ASP A 117 15.16 -13.81 9.71
N LEU A 118 14.47 -14.71 9.00
CA LEU A 118 13.64 -15.77 9.61
C LEU A 118 12.99 -16.62 8.51
N SER A 119 13.64 -17.76 8.26
CA SER A 119 13.06 -18.98 7.71
C SER A 119 11.91 -19.47 8.60
N ASP A 120 10.71 -19.59 8.04
CA ASP A 120 9.77 -20.72 8.24
C ASP A 120 8.34 -20.33 7.82
N LEU A 121 7.90 -20.78 6.63
CA LEU A 121 6.55 -21.31 6.48
C LEU A 121 6.38 -22.09 5.16
N VAL A 122 5.74 -23.26 5.29
CA VAL A 122 5.23 -24.22 4.30
C VAL A 122 6.21 -25.34 3.90
N THR A 123 6.20 -26.34 4.78
CA THR A 123 6.51 -27.75 4.52
C THR A 123 5.49 -28.33 3.51
N PHE A 124 5.96 -28.82 2.37
CA PHE A 124 5.30 -29.94 1.69
C PHE A 124 6.06 -31.19 2.10
N THR A 125 5.39 -32.09 2.82
CA THR A 125 5.91 -33.40 3.21
C THR A 125 6.24 -34.20 1.96
N ASP A 126 7.52 -34.51 1.77
CA ASP A 126 7.96 -35.68 1.02
C ASP A 126 8.84 -36.54 1.94
N PHE A 127 8.49 -37.82 2.06
CA PHE A 127 9.12 -38.76 2.98
C PHE A 127 10.30 -39.44 2.28
N ALA A 128 11.51 -38.90 2.44
CA ALA A 128 12.76 -39.62 2.20
C ALA A 128 13.92 -39.05 3.03
N ASP A 129 14.31 -39.86 4.00
CA ASP A 129 15.58 -39.98 4.74
C ASP A 129 16.77 -39.01 4.49
N THR A 130 17.20 -38.41 5.61
CA THR A 130 18.58 -38.08 6.08
C THR A 130 19.55 -37.13 5.33
N VAL A 131 19.85 -36.03 6.04
CA VAL A 131 21.18 -35.42 6.32
C VAL A 131 22.00 -34.87 5.14
N ALA A 132 21.86 -33.57 4.89
CA ALA A 132 22.96 -32.60 4.79
C ALA A 132 22.37 -31.17 4.71
N VAL A 133 22.61 -30.35 5.74
CA VAL A 133 22.26 -28.91 5.74
C VAL A 133 23.27 -28.19 4.85
N VAL A 134 22.94 -28.05 3.57
CA VAL A 134 23.54 -27.06 2.69
C VAL A 134 22.67 -25.81 2.82
N ALA A 135 23.26 -24.72 3.31
CA ALA A 135 22.62 -23.41 3.28
C ALA A 135 22.09 -23.16 1.86
N PRO A 136 20.78 -22.90 1.65
CA PRO A 136 20.32 -22.55 0.34
C PRO A 136 20.95 -21.21 -0.01
N THR A 137 21.91 -21.21 -0.94
CA THR A 137 22.08 -20.06 -1.82
C THR A 137 20.68 -19.66 -2.27
N GLU A 138 20.25 -18.43 -1.98
CA GLU A 138 19.03 -17.86 -2.52
C GLU A 138 19.14 -17.78 -4.05
N GLU A 139 18.98 -18.91 -4.72
CA GLU A 139 18.59 -18.93 -6.11
C GLU A 139 17.20 -18.32 -6.14
N ALA A 140 17.10 -17.10 -6.67
CA ALA A 140 15.83 -16.45 -6.98
C ALA A 140 14.87 -17.51 -7.52
N LYS A 141 13.78 -17.81 -6.78
CA LYS A 141 12.77 -18.79 -7.21
C LYS A 141 12.31 -18.36 -8.59
N LYS A 142 12.79 -19.06 -9.63
CA LYS A 142 12.41 -18.82 -11.01
C LYS A 142 10.91 -19.04 -11.10
N SER A 143 10.19 -17.98 -11.45
CA SER A 143 8.78 -18.09 -11.78
C SER A 143 8.67 -18.73 -13.15
N ASN A 144 7.76 -19.68 -13.31
CA ASN A 144 7.49 -20.32 -14.60
C ASN A 144 6.72 -19.39 -15.56
N MET A 145 6.52 -18.12 -15.16
CA MET A 145 5.59 -17.19 -15.78
C MET A 145 6.30 -15.94 -16.33
N ASP A 146 5.94 -15.53 -17.54
CA ASP A 146 6.20 -14.22 -18.12
C ASP A 146 4.89 -13.42 -18.15
N VAL A 147 4.78 -12.41 -17.30
CA VAL A 147 3.55 -11.64 -17.09
C VAL A 147 3.71 -10.25 -17.65
N TRP A 148 2.73 -9.81 -18.43
CA TRP A 148 2.58 -8.45 -18.92
C TRP A 148 1.13 -7.98 -18.79
N MET A 149 0.87 -7.14 -17.81
CA MET A 149 -0.48 -6.66 -17.51
C MET A 149 -0.57 -5.14 -17.55
N GLU A 150 -1.56 -4.62 -18.26
CA GLU A 150 -2.07 -3.27 -18.04
C GLU A 150 -3.07 -3.31 -16.88
N ILE A 151 -2.85 -2.51 -15.84
CA ILE A 151 -3.73 -2.41 -14.68
C ILE A 151 -4.34 -1.01 -14.68
N ILE A 152 -5.66 -0.93 -14.78
CA ILE A 152 -6.42 0.32 -14.77
C ILE A 152 -7.21 0.37 -13.48
N VAL A 153 -6.90 1.32 -12.59
CA VAL A 153 -7.66 1.54 -11.37
C VAL A 153 -8.67 2.67 -11.61
N LYS A 154 -9.97 2.33 -11.54
CA LYS A 154 -11.06 3.31 -11.69
C LYS A 154 -11.25 4.13 -10.42
N LYS A 155 -11.64 5.38 -10.60
CA LYS A 155 -11.92 6.34 -9.52
C LYS A 155 -12.98 5.81 -8.56
N GLY A 156 -12.67 5.81 -7.27
CA GLY A 156 -13.56 5.29 -6.22
C GLY A 156 -13.15 3.91 -5.69
N ALA A 157 -12.21 3.22 -6.34
CA ALA A 157 -11.61 2.02 -5.78
C ALA A 157 -10.84 2.36 -4.50
N ARG A 158 -11.18 1.68 -3.40
CA ARG A 158 -10.64 1.92 -2.06
C ARG A 158 -9.68 0.81 -1.63
N PHE A 159 -8.55 1.21 -1.11
CA PHE A 159 -7.47 0.35 -0.66
C PHE A 159 -7.09 0.71 0.77
N ARG A 160 -7.14 -0.28 1.65
CA ARG A 160 -6.67 -0.16 3.02
C ARG A 160 -5.44 -1.04 3.23
N CYS A 161 -4.44 -0.51 3.90
CA CYS A 161 -3.26 -1.24 4.35
C CYS A 161 -3.10 -1.01 5.86
N TYR A 162 -3.19 -2.08 6.65
CA TYR A 162 -2.75 -2.04 8.03
C TYR A 162 -1.24 -2.23 8.05
N LEU A 163 -0.53 -1.23 8.57
CA LEU A 163 0.93 -1.21 8.69
C LEU A 163 1.41 -1.97 9.94
N THR A 164 0.53 -2.10 10.93
CA THR A 164 0.75 -2.91 12.13
C THR A 164 -0.33 -3.99 12.26
N PRO A 165 0.01 -5.20 12.73
CA PRO A 165 -0.98 -6.28 12.89
C PRO A 165 -2.13 -5.95 13.86
N ASN A 166 -1.88 -5.11 14.86
CA ASN A 166 -2.89 -4.65 15.82
C ASN A 166 -3.92 -3.69 15.20
N GLY A 167 -3.62 -3.12 14.02
CA GLY A 167 -4.50 -2.26 13.26
C GLY A 167 -4.47 -0.78 13.64
N ASP A 168 -3.58 -0.38 14.57
CA ASP A 168 -3.46 1.02 15.00
C ASP A 168 -2.89 1.88 13.87
N SER A 169 -1.82 1.43 13.22
CA SER A 169 -1.21 2.13 12.09
C SER A 169 -1.80 1.62 10.79
N TYR A 170 -2.38 2.53 9.99
CA TYR A 170 -2.97 2.17 8.71
C TYR A 170 -2.97 3.32 7.71
N VAL A 171 -3.05 2.95 6.43
CA VAL A 171 -3.36 3.82 5.32
C VAL A 171 -4.70 3.37 4.72
N ASP A 172 -5.61 4.30 4.48
CA ASP A 172 -6.89 4.06 3.84
C ASP A 172 -7.09 5.12 2.76
N ALA A 173 -6.98 4.73 1.50
CA ALA A 173 -6.99 5.65 0.36
C ALA A 173 -7.93 5.17 -0.75
N SER A 174 -8.61 6.12 -1.36
CA SER A 174 -9.31 5.94 -2.63
C SER A 174 -8.59 6.70 -3.72
N GLY A 175 -8.52 6.12 -4.91
CA GLY A 175 -7.81 6.75 -6.01
C GLY A 175 -8.04 6.07 -7.35
N ASN A 176 -7.26 6.52 -8.34
CA ASN A 176 -7.28 6.00 -9.70
C ASN A 176 -5.87 6.00 -10.30
N GLY A 177 -5.70 5.29 -11.41
CA GLY A 177 -4.42 5.31 -12.11
C GLY A 177 -4.32 4.26 -13.20
N ASN A 178 -3.24 4.36 -13.97
CA ASN A 178 -2.89 3.38 -15.00
C ASN A 178 -1.48 2.91 -14.71
N LEU A 179 -1.30 1.59 -14.66
CA LEU A 179 -0.06 0.93 -14.35
C LEU A 179 0.22 -0.12 -15.41
N THR A 180 1.48 -0.32 -15.76
CA THR A 180 1.95 -1.47 -16.51
C THR A 180 2.78 -2.32 -15.58
N PHE A 181 2.37 -3.57 -15.38
CA PHE A 181 3.09 -4.56 -14.59
C PHE A 181 3.77 -5.56 -15.51
N ARG A 182 5.04 -5.87 -15.22
CA ARG A 182 5.82 -6.89 -15.89
C ARG A 182 6.52 -7.78 -14.87
N MET A 183 6.47 -9.08 -15.09
CA MET A 183 7.26 -10.04 -14.32
C MET A 183 7.79 -11.10 -15.28
N PRO A 184 9.07 -11.04 -15.68
CA PRO A 184 9.65 -12.08 -16.51
C PRO A 184 9.89 -13.35 -15.68
N PRO A 185 10.22 -14.49 -16.30
CA PRO A 185 10.41 -15.77 -15.60
C PRO A 185 11.48 -15.76 -14.50
N GLN A 186 12.40 -14.81 -14.53
CA GLN A 186 13.40 -14.62 -13.47
C GLN A 186 12.79 -14.08 -12.16
N GLY A 187 11.52 -13.65 -12.18
CA GLY A 187 10.79 -13.15 -11.02
C GLY A 187 10.97 -11.65 -10.73
N ASP A 188 11.76 -10.94 -11.51
CA ASP A 188 12.02 -9.51 -11.33
C ASP A 188 10.78 -8.66 -11.67
N MET A 189 9.98 -8.37 -10.64
CA MET A 189 8.75 -7.59 -10.79
C MET A 189 9.06 -6.12 -11.08
N ARG A 190 8.48 -5.61 -12.15
CA ARG A 190 8.55 -4.20 -12.53
C ARG A 190 7.18 -3.60 -12.76
N MET A 191 7.02 -2.35 -12.36
CA MET A 191 5.81 -1.57 -12.59
C MET A 191 6.16 -0.16 -13.02
N THR A 192 5.39 0.35 -13.98
CA THR A 192 5.48 1.74 -14.42
C THR A 192 4.10 2.38 -14.45
N GLY A 193 4.02 3.67 -14.18
CA GLY A 193 2.77 4.43 -14.20
C GLY A 193 2.52 5.16 -12.89
N ARG A 194 1.31 5.68 -12.72
CA ARG A 194 0.95 6.53 -11.58
C ARG A 194 -0.38 6.10 -10.99
N LEU A 195 -0.42 6.05 -9.65
CA LEU A 195 -1.64 6.11 -8.87
C LEU A 195 -1.80 7.52 -8.30
N THR A 196 -2.99 8.09 -8.43
CA THR A 196 -3.39 9.36 -7.85
C THR A 196 -4.43 9.10 -6.77
N ILE A 197 -4.17 9.63 -5.59
CA ILE A 197 -5.06 9.56 -4.43
C ILE A 197 -6.06 10.71 -4.54
N ASP A 198 -7.33 10.36 -4.57
CA ASP A 198 -8.44 11.33 -4.57
C ASP A 198 -8.75 11.78 -3.13
N GLU A 199 -8.82 10.83 -2.21
CA GLU A 199 -9.15 11.05 -0.81
C GLU A 199 -8.65 9.90 0.06
N GLY A 200 -8.62 10.13 1.37
CA GLY A 200 -8.29 9.10 2.33
C GLY A 200 -7.62 9.66 3.56
N LYS A 201 -7.12 8.75 4.39
CA LYS A 201 -6.43 9.08 5.62
C LYS A 201 -5.34 8.08 5.93
N MET A 202 -4.36 8.54 6.68
CA MET A 202 -3.30 7.76 7.28
C MET A 202 -3.37 7.95 8.79
N ASN A 203 -3.50 6.85 9.53
CA ASN A 203 -3.28 6.86 10.96
C ASN A 203 -1.89 6.29 11.22
N TYR A 204 -0.97 7.10 11.74
CA TYR A 204 0.41 6.69 11.90
C TYR A 204 1.11 7.46 13.02
N GLU A 205 2.01 6.77 13.72
CA GLU A 205 2.91 7.35 14.71
C GLU A 205 4.21 7.76 13.99
N LEU A 206 4.38 9.07 13.82
CA LEU A 206 5.62 9.61 13.25
C LEU A 206 6.66 9.76 14.36
N PRO A 207 7.97 9.76 14.07
CA PRO A 207 8.97 10.03 15.09
C PRO A 207 8.64 11.30 15.88
N VAL A 208 8.65 11.23 17.21
CA VAL A 208 8.41 12.37 18.13
C VAL A 208 6.93 12.86 18.17
N ILE A 209 6.04 12.30 17.33
CA ILE A 209 4.63 12.68 17.27
C ILE A 209 3.79 11.44 17.62
N PRO A 210 2.89 11.52 18.62
CA PRO A 210 2.04 10.39 18.97
C PRO A 210 1.15 9.98 17.78
N LEU A 211 0.49 8.83 17.88
CA LEU A 211 -0.45 8.36 16.87
C LEU A 211 -1.47 9.46 16.49
N ARG A 212 -1.41 9.89 15.22
CA ARG A 212 -2.31 10.92 14.65
C ARG A 212 -2.96 10.42 13.38
N THR A 213 -4.13 10.99 13.07
CA THR A 213 -4.84 10.76 11.80
C THR A 213 -4.66 11.96 10.88
N PHE A 214 -3.93 11.76 9.78
CA PHE A 214 -3.72 12.74 8.72
C PHE A 214 -4.64 12.42 7.54
N ASN A 215 -5.27 13.43 6.94
CA ASN A 215 -6.06 13.27 5.73
C ASN A 215 -5.18 13.54 4.51
N PHE A 216 -5.26 12.69 3.50
CA PHE A 216 -4.53 12.91 2.25
C PHE A 216 -5.09 14.11 1.50
N GLU A 217 -4.19 14.95 0.98
CA GLU A 217 -4.54 15.99 0.03
C GLU A 217 -4.81 15.36 -1.34
N SER A 218 -5.95 15.70 -1.94
CA SER A 218 -6.34 15.27 -3.28
C SER A 218 -5.24 15.64 -4.29
N GLY A 219 -4.84 14.67 -5.11
CA GLY A 219 -3.75 14.84 -6.07
C GLY A 219 -2.40 14.31 -5.59
N SER A 220 -2.29 13.89 -4.32
CA SER A 220 -1.16 13.07 -3.86
C SER A 220 -0.97 11.86 -4.77
N SER A 221 0.28 11.44 -5.04
CA SER A 221 0.56 10.37 -6.00
C SER A 221 1.63 9.39 -5.56
N ILE A 222 1.55 8.19 -6.16
CA ILE A 222 2.56 7.14 -6.10
C ILE A 222 2.99 6.88 -7.55
N ASP A 223 4.25 7.13 -7.83
CA ASP A 223 4.86 7.05 -9.14
C ASP A 223 5.77 5.82 -9.23
N PHE A 224 5.40 4.87 -10.07
CA PHE A 224 6.17 3.66 -10.34
C PHE A 224 7.05 3.87 -11.58
N THR A 225 8.34 3.57 -11.46
CA THR A 225 9.34 3.79 -12.51
C THR A 225 10.20 2.56 -12.80
N GLY A 226 9.85 1.40 -12.25
CA GLY A 226 10.67 0.20 -12.31
C GLY A 226 10.36 -0.75 -11.16
N ASN A 227 11.20 -0.78 -10.14
CA ASN A 227 11.02 -1.68 -8.99
C ASN A 227 9.67 -1.45 -8.31
N VAL A 228 8.85 -2.50 -8.19
CA VAL A 228 7.53 -2.45 -7.56
C VAL A 228 7.61 -2.09 -6.08
N MET A 229 8.69 -2.48 -5.41
CA MET A 229 8.87 -2.28 -3.97
C MET A 229 9.37 -0.89 -3.61
N ASN A 230 9.87 -0.13 -4.58
CA ASN A 230 10.47 1.19 -4.32
C ASN A 230 9.90 2.30 -5.23
N PRO A 231 8.58 2.56 -5.19
CA PRO A 231 8.00 3.67 -5.93
C PRO A 231 8.40 5.02 -5.34
N THR A 232 8.30 6.07 -6.15
CA THR A 232 8.41 7.46 -5.68
C THR A 232 7.09 7.93 -5.12
N LEU A 233 7.12 8.47 -3.91
CA LEU A 233 5.99 9.06 -3.21
C LEU A 233 5.96 10.57 -3.47
N ASN A 234 4.76 11.10 -3.68
CA ASN A 234 4.47 12.54 -3.68
C ASN A 234 3.17 12.74 -2.89
N ILE A 235 3.28 12.63 -1.57
CA ILE A 235 2.13 12.60 -0.67
C ILE A 235 2.12 13.86 0.16
N THR A 236 0.96 14.50 0.26
CA THR A 236 0.72 15.51 1.31
C THR A 236 -0.43 15.01 2.18
N ALA A 237 -0.24 15.02 3.49
CA ALA A 237 -1.26 14.61 4.44
C ALA A 237 -1.29 15.53 5.65
N THR A 238 -2.46 16.03 6.04
CA THR A 238 -2.62 17.04 7.10
C THR A 238 -3.73 16.69 8.10
N GLU A 239 -3.55 17.14 9.33
CA GLU A 239 -4.55 17.18 10.38
C GLU A 239 -4.94 18.64 10.65
N ARG A 240 -6.23 18.85 10.93
CA ARG A 240 -6.75 20.14 11.35
C ARG A 240 -6.60 20.30 12.86
N VAL A 241 -5.78 21.25 13.31
CA VAL A 241 -5.53 21.49 14.74
C VAL A 241 -5.96 22.91 15.10
N LYS A 242 -6.83 23.04 16.10
CA LYS A 242 -7.23 24.35 16.64
C LYS A 242 -6.54 24.57 17.98
N THR A 243 -5.80 25.68 18.10
CA THR A 243 -5.07 26.01 19.34
C THR A 243 -5.12 27.50 19.64
N ILE A 244 -4.74 27.88 20.86
CA ILE A 244 -4.66 29.28 21.28
C ILE A 244 -3.26 29.80 21.00
N VAL A 245 -3.17 30.84 20.18
CA VAL A 245 -1.92 31.57 19.94
C VAL A 245 -1.91 32.82 20.80
N THR A 246 -0.77 33.07 21.46
CA THR A 246 -0.55 34.30 22.23
C THR A 246 0.42 35.18 21.45
N GLU A 247 -0.02 36.37 21.08
CA GLU A 247 0.78 37.37 20.36
C GLU A 247 0.56 38.73 21.02
N ASN A 248 1.64 39.41 21.45
CA ASN A 248 1.56 40.71 22.15
C ASN A 248 0.56 40.72 23.32
N GLU A 249 0.63 39.72 24.20
CA GLU A 249 -0.28 39.51 25.36
C GLU A 249 -1.76 39.29 25.01
N ARG A 250 -2.11 39.18 23.71
CA ARG A 250 -3.45 38.83 23.26
C ARG A 250 -3.53 37.37 22.88
N GLN A 251 -4.55 36.69 23.41
CA GLN A 251 -4.84 35.30 23.08
C GLN A 251 -5.96 35.24 22.05
N ARG A 252 -5.74 34.49 20.98
CA ARG A 252 -6.80 34.16 20.01
C ARG A 252 -6.71 32.72 19.55
N ALA A 253 -7.85 32.13 19.25
CA ALA A 253 -7.92 30.79 18.67
C ALA A 253 -7.56 30.84 17.19
N VAL A 254 -6.64 29.98 16.77
CA VAL A 254 -6.18 29.85 15.39
C VAL A 254 -6.33 28.40 14.97
N THR A 255 -6.83 28.20 13.75
CA THR A 255 -6.94 26.88 13.11
C THR A 255 -5.76 26.67 12.18
N PHE A 256 -5.05 25.56 12.36
CA PHE A 256 -3.89 25.15 11.58
C PHE A 256 -4.18 23.87 10.80
N ASP A 257 -3.52 23.76 9.64
CA ASP A 257 -3.41 22.54 8.86
C ASP A 257 -1.96 22.09 9.00
N ALA A 258 -1.71 21.07 9.82
CA ALA A 258 -0.36 20.60 10.13
C ALA A 258 -0.20 19.13 9.74
N GLY A 259 0.96 18.76 9.21
CA GLY A 259 1.18 17.40 8.78
C GLY A 259 2.50 17.18 8.08
N VAL A 260 2.49 16.31 7.08
CA VAL A 260 3.70 15.84 6.40
C VAL A 260 3.56 15.88 4.90
N LYS A 261 4.67 16.23 4.24
CA LYS A 261 4.93 15.92 2.84
C LYS A 261 5.93 14.78 2.77
N ILE A 262 5.59 13.75 2.02
CA ILE A 262 6.46 12.62 1.73
C ILE A 262 6.85 12.70 0.26
N SER A 263 8.15 12.75 0.03
CA SER A 263 8.76 12.82 -1.30
C SER A 263 9.76 11.68 -1.47
N ARG A 264 10.24 11.48 -2.70
CA ARG A 264 11.27 10.48 -3.05
C ARG A 264 10.79 9.03 -2.90
N THR A 265 11.71 8.10 -3.03
CA THR A 265 11.46 6.67 -3.06
C THR A 265 11.18 6.10 -1.66
N VAL A 266 10.43 5.01 -1.55
CA VAL A 266 10.12 4.34 -0.27
C VAL A 266 11.38 3.96 0.53
N GLU A 267 12.47 3.56 -0.13
CA GLU A 267 13.75 3.23 0.52
C GLU A 267 14.50 4.45 1.06
N ASP A 268 14.22 5.65 0.55
CA ASP A 268 14.89 6.91 0.91
C ASP A 268 13.87 8.03 0.96
N MET A 269 12.92 7.89 1.89
CA MET A 269 11.78 8.79 2.03
C MET A 269 12.23 10.18 2.48
N GLY A 270 11.93 11.18 1.67
CA GLY A 270 12.07 12.59 2.03
C GLY A 270 10.84 13.06 2.81
N LEU A 271 10.96 13.12 4.14
CA LEU A 271 9.91 13.62 5.03
C LEU A 271 10.11 15.12 5.33
N GLU A 272 9.10 15.93 5.02
CA GLU A 272 9.05 17.36 5.34
C GLU A 272 7.80 17.65 6.18
N PHE A 273 7.97 18.18 7.39
CA PHE A 273 6.84 18.64 8.21
C PHE A 273 6.34 19.99 7.73
N ILE A 274 5.02 20.11 7.61
CA ILE A 274 4.35 21.30 7.08
C ILE A 274 3.28 21.82 8.04
N ILE A 275 3.05 23.14 7.98
CA ILE A 275 2.02 23.84 8.74
C ILE A 275 1.53 25.03 7.91
N ASP A 276 0.20 25.19 7.81
CA ASP A 276 -0.46 26.40 7.30
C ASP A 276 -1.54 26.87 8.29
N ALA A 277 -1.91 28.14 8.23
CA ALA A 277 -3.00 28.73 8.99
C ALA A 277 -4.01 29.36 8.03
N PRO A 278 -4.83 28.55 7.32
CA PRO A 278 -5.64 29.04 6.21
C PRO A 278 -6.68 30.10 6.62
N GLU A 279 -7.05 30.15 7.90
CA GLU A 279 -8.07 31.05 8.45
C GLU A 279 -7.50 32.29 9.16
N ASP A 280 -6.17 32.38 9.36
CA ASP A 280 -5.52 33.52 10.01
C ASP A 280 -4.41 34.09 9.13
N LEU A 281 -4.71 35.21 8.44
CA LEU A 281 -3.79 35.84 7.49
C LEU A 281 -2.48 36.30 8.13
N THR A 282 -2.50 36.71 9.39
CA THR A 282 -1.29 37.18 10.08
C THR A 282 -0.34 36.01 10.33
N ILE A 283 -0.86 34.91 10.90
CA ILE A 283 -0.05 33.71 11.14
C ILE A 283 0.38 33.06 9.82
N LYS A 284 -0.51 33.04 8.81
CA LYS A 284 -0.16 32.55 7.47
C LYS A 284 1.01 33.29 6.84
N ASN A 285 1.01 34.63 6.93
CA ASN A 285 2.11 35.44 6.42
C ASN A 285 3.41 35.19 7.20
N GLN A 286 3.33 35.03 8.53
CA GLN A 286 4.47 34.66 9.38
C GLN A 286 5.06 33.30 8.97
N LEU A 287 4.22 32.26 8.84
CA LEU A 287 4.62 30.92 8.41
C LEU A 287 5.24 30.95 6.99
N THR A 288 4.71 31.78 6.10
CA THR A 288 5.24 31.92 4.74
C THR A 288 6.62 32.58 4.71
N ALA A 289 6.89 33.51 5.63
CA ALA A 289 8.18 34.17 5.77
C ALA A 289 9.26 33.28 6.44
N MET A 290 8.85 32.27 7.19
CA MET A 290 9.76 31.30 7.83
C MET A 290 10.47 30.39 6.82
N SER A 291 11.69 30.00 7.16
CA SER A 291 12.40 28.92 6.49
C SER A 291 11.63 27.60 6.60
N LYS A 292 11.98 26.62 5.74
CA LYS A 292 11.40 25.28 5.82
C LYS A 292 11.67 24.60 7.16
N GLU A 293 12.86 24.82 7.73
CA GLU A 293 13.25 24.22 8.99
C GLU A 293 12.45 24.78 10.16
N GLU A 294 12.29 26.11 10.24
CA GLU A 294 11.50 26.78 11.28
C GLU A 294 10.03 26.35 11.22
N ARG A 295 9.45 26.29 10.01
CA ARG A 295 8.10 25.74 9.80
C ARG A 295 7.99 24.29 10.24
N GLY A 296 8.99 23.47 9.90
CA GLY A 296 9.03 22.08 10.30
C GLY A 296 9.03 21.92 11.82
N LYS A 297 9.84 22.72 12.54
CA LYS A 297 9.87 22.72 14.02
C LYS A 297 8.52 23.14 14.61
N ALA A 298 7.89 24.19 14.09
CA ALA A 298 6.58 24.64 14.53
C ALA A 298 5.49 23.59 14.29
N ALA A 299 5.52 22.93 13.12
CA ALA A 299 4.62 21.84 12.79
C ALA A 299 4.78 20.65 13.74
N VAL A 300 6.01 20.20 14.00
CA VAL A 300 6.30 19.11 14.94
C VAL A 300 5.83 19.48 16.34
N ALA A 301 6.15 20.68 16.82
CA ALA A 301 5.70 21.14 18.15
C ALA A 301 4.17 21.13 18.25
N LEU A 302 3.46 21.61 17.24
CA LEU A 302 2.01 21.61 17.21
C LEU A 302 1.41 20.20 17.19
N LEU A 303 1.96 19.30 16.37
CA LEU A 303 1.46 17.92 16.25
C LEU A 303 1.74 17.10 17.52
N ALA A 304 2.91 17.28 18.13
CA ALA A 304 3.33 16.59 19.34
C ALA A 304 2.65 17.12 20.61
N THR A 305 2.57 18.44 20.77
CA THR A 305 2.11 19.07 22.02
C THR A 305 0.72 19.69 21.96
N GLY A 306 0.17 19.91 20.75
CA GLY A 306 -1.07 20.65 20.55
C GLY A 306 -0.93 22.18 20.64
N MET A 307 0.28 22.70 20.79
CA MET A 307 0.53 24.13 20.91
C MET A 307 1.37 24.66 19.75
N TYR A 308 1.04 25.87 19.30
CA TYR A 308 1.86 26.59 18.33
C TYR A 308 3.05 27.25 19.05
N ILE A 309 4.24 26.70 18.81
CA ILE A 309 5.50 27.17 19.41
C ILE A 309 6.45 27.55 18.28
N THR A 310 6.97 28.77 18.34
CA THR A 310 8.00 29.31 17.44
C THR A 310 9.06 30.01 18.27
N ASP A 311 10.26 30.19 17.73
CA ASP A 311 11.36 30.84 18.45
C ASP A 311 10.98 32.26 18.92
N ASP A 312 10.19 33.01 18.14
CA ASP A 312 9.63 34.31 18.52
C ASP A 312 8.64 34.22 19.70
N ASN A 313 7.77 33.20 19.72
CA ASN A 313 6.78 33.00 20.78
C ASN A 313 7.40 32.46 22.07
N LEU A 314 8.56 31.80 22.00
CA LEU A 314 9.36 31.39 23.16
C LEU A 314 9.99 32.59 23.88
N ALA A 315 10.39 33.61 23.13
CA ALA A 315 10.97 34.84 23.68
C ALA A 315 9.93 35.75 24.36
N THR A 316 8.67 35.70 23.91
CA THR A 316 7.57 36.57 24.39
C THR A 316 6.57 35.87 25.33
N GLY A 317 6.45 34.54 25.27
CA GLY A 317 5.52 33.73 26.07
C GLY A 317 6.17 33.03 27.27
N GLY A 318 6.47 33.79 28.33
CA GLY A 318 7.17 33.30 29.53
C GLY A 318 6.62 31.99 30.15
N LEU A 319 7.54 31.21 30.74
CA LEU A 319 7.40 30.04 31.65
C LEU A 319 6.50 28.85 31.22
N LYS A 320 5.38 29.05 30.50
CA LYS A 320 4.41 28.00 30.16
C LYS A 320 4.82 27.17 28.93
N ALA A 321 5.39 27.80 27.90
CA ALA A 321 5.97 27.10 26.76
C ALA A 321 7.23 26.30 27.16
N SER A 322 8.05 26.87 28.06
CA SER A 322 9.23 26.20 28.64
C SER A 322 8.85 24.99 29.49
N ASN A 323 7.79 25.09 30.31
CA ASN A 323 7.32 23.95 31.11
C ASN A 323 6.71 22.81 30.29
N ALA A 324 5.98 23.13 29.22
CA ALA A 324 5.40 22.11 28.35
C ALA A 324 6.44 21.44 27.44
N LEU A 325 7.44 22.18 26.97
CA LEU A 325 8.61 21.60 26.30
C LEU A 325 9.44 20.75 27.27
N ASN A 326 9.66 21.21 28.51
CA ASN A 326 10.33 20.41 29.55
C ASN A 326 9.54 19.14 29.90
N ALA A 327 8.21 19.20 29.98
CA ALA A 327 7.37 18.03 30.19
C ALA A 327 7.45 17.05 29.00
N PHE A 328 7.49 17.55 27.77
CA PHE A 328 7.69 16.75 26.57
C PHE A 328 9.08 16.10 26.54
N LEU A 329 10.15 16.87 26.77
CA LEU A 329 11.52 16.36 26.83
C LEU A 329 11.70 15.34 27.98
N GLN A 330 11.04 15.55 29.12
CA GLN A 330 11.02 14.58 30.22
C GLN A 330 10.27 13.30 29.83
N SER A 331 9.14 13.41 29.13
CA SER A 331 8.41 12.23 28.64
C SER A 331 9.22 11.44 27.60
N GLU A 332 10.02 12.11 26.77
CA GLU A 332 10.92 11.47 25.81
C GLU A 332 12.10 10.77 26.51
N ILE A 333 12.70 11.40 27.54
CA ILE A 333 13.73 10.75 28.37
C ILE A 333 13.16 9.48 29.01
N GLN A 334 11.92 9.53 29.50
CA GLN A 334 11.25 8.37 30.10
C GLN A 334 10.92 7.27 29.08
N ASN A 335 10.47 7.64 27.88
CA ASN A 335 10.20 6.69 26.80
C ASN A 335 11.47 6.02 26.24
N ILE A 336 12.57 6.76 26.15
CA ILE A 336 13.88 6.23 25.73
C ILE A 336 14.48 5.35 26.83
N ALA A 337 14.42 5.77 28.10
CA ALA A 337 14.92 4.99 29.23
C ALA A 337 14.09 3.71 29.47
N GLY A 338 12.79 3.74 29.21
CA GLY A 338 11.90 2.58 29.33
C GLY A 338 12.03 1.56 28.20
N LYS A 339 12.56 1.95 27.03
CA LYS A 339 12.90 1.03 25.92
C LYS A 339 14.31 0.43 26.03
N ALA A 340 15.15 0.93 26.95
CA ALA A 340 16.53 0.50 27.16
C ALA A 340 16.72 -0.48 28.35
N LEU A 341 15.62 -0.91 28.98
CA LEU A 341 15.56 -1.94 30.04
C LEU A 341 14.76 -3.15 29.55
#